data_AF-A0A074W893-F1
#
_entry.id   AF-A0A074W893-F1
#
_cell.length_a   1.000
_cell.length_b   1.000
_cell.length_c   1.000
_cell.angle_alpha   90.00
_cell.angle_beta   90.00
_cell.angle_gamma   90.00
#
_symmetry.space_group_name_H-M   'P 1'
#
loop_
_entity.id
_entity.type
_entity.pdbx_description
1 polymer ?
#
loop_
_entity_poly.entity_id
_entity_poly.type
_entity_poly.pdbx_seq_one_letter_code
_entity_poly.pdbx_strand_id
1 'polypeptide(L)'
;SAPPSRHNSLPGVQGIFICDCCPKKPKKFTSEDDLRAHHMEKQYSCLYCPNRFKNKNEAERHQNSLHLRRHSWSCAALNTIETAFHTSPTTNGATDTCGYCGDEFPNPPDWNQRRDHVLGTHKFGECNQAKKFYRADHFRQHLKHSHAGTSGKWTNMLETTCMRDEPLPQPMSM
;
A
#
# COMPACT_ATOMS: atom_id res chain seq x y z
N SER A 1 54.56 -43.39 -39.61
CA SER A 1 54.97 -42.90 -38.28
C SER A 1 53.87 -42.03 -37.68
N ALA A 2 53.51 -42.29 -36.43
CA ALA A 2 52.49 -41.64 -35.59
C ALA A 2 52.82 -40.14 -35.26
N PRO A 3 51.97 -39.31 -34.60
CA PRO A 3 50.80 -39.68 -33.76
C PRO A 3 49.51 -38.81 -33.91
N PRO A 4 48.39 -39.22 -33.29
CA PRO A 4 47.17 -38.41 -33.16
C PRO A 4 47.25 -37.44 -31.96
N SER A 5 46.87 -36.17 -32.18
CA SER A 5 46.80 -35.15 -31.12
C SER A 5 45.50 -35.27 -30.32
N ARG A 6 45.67 -35.23 -29.00
CA ARG A 6 44.66 -35.44 -27.96
C ARG A 6 43.76 -34.20 -27.74
N HIS A 7 42.56 -34.50 -27.23
CA HIS A 7 41.47 -33.63 -26.78
C HIS A 7 41.87 -32.41 -25.94
N ASN A 8 41.08 -31.33 -26.03
CA ASN A 8 40.54 -30.69 -24.82
C ASN A 8 39.23 -29.92 -25.13
N SER A 9 38.09 -30.59 -24.98
CA SER A 9 36.80 -29.91 -24.81
C SER A 9 36.75 -29.39 -23.37
N LEU A 10 36.59 -28.08 -23.17
CA LEU A 10 36.38 -27.48 -21.84
C LEU A 10 34.91 -27.63 -21.44
N PRO A 11 34.57 -28.36 -20.36
CA PRO A 11 33.24 -28.33 -19.76
C PRO A 11 33.27 -27.42 -18.52
N GLY A 12 32.33 -26.48 -18.41
CA GLY A 12 31.99 -25.94 -17.08
C GLY A 12 31.96 -24.42 -16.91
N VAL A 13 31.20 -23.72 -17.75
CA VAL A 13 30.45 -22.57 -17.23
C VAL A 13 28.98 -22.97 -17.25
N GLN A 14 28.57 -23.74 -16.24
CA GLN A 14 27.13 -23.88 -15.94
C GLN A 14 26.67 -22.50 -15.45
N GLY A 15 25.96 -21.78 -16.32
CA GLY A 15 25.37 -20.49 -15.97
C GLY A 15 24.45 -20.65 -14.76
N ILE A 16 24.60 -19.79 -13.77
CA ILE A 16 23.67 -19.75 -12.62
C ILE A 16 22.37 -19.12 -13.13
N PHE A 17 21.28 -19.87 -13.08
CA PHE A 17 19.95 -19.40 -13.43
C PHE A 17 19.31 -18.72 -12.21
N ILE A 18 18.70 -17.55 -12.39
CA ILE A 18 18.09 -16.78 -11.29
C ILE A 18 16.60 -16.63 -11.57
N CYS A 19 15.74 -16.91 -10.58
CA CYS A 19 14.31 -16.65 -10.75
C CYS A 19 13.95 -15.18 -10.55
N ASP A 20 13.39 -14.57 -11.59
CA ASP A 20 12.77 -13.24 -11.51
C ASP A 20 11.38 -13.27 -10.84
N CYS A 21 10.82 -14.46 -10.63
CA CYS A 21 9.54 -14.69 -9.95
C CYS A 21 9.57 -14.51 -8.42
N CYS A 22 10.77 -14.42 -7.82
CA CYS A 22 11.00 -14.44 -6.37
C CYS A 22 11.68 -13.15 -5.87
N PRO A 23 11.02 -11.98 -5.90
CA PRO A 23 11.66 -10.67 -5.73
C PRO A 23 12.26 -10.46 -4.33
N LYS A 24 11.70 -11.09 -3.28
CA LYS A 24 12.23 -10.94 -1.90
C LYS A 24 13.53 -11.70 -1.66
N LYS A 25 13.71 -12.85 -2.30
CA LYS A 25 14.91 -13.70 -2.23
C LYS A 25 15.01 -14.47 -3.54
N PRO A 26 15.69 -13.91 -4.55
CA PRO A 26 15.85 -14.56 -5.84
C PRO A 26 16.55 -15.91 -5.63
N LYS A 27 15.87 -17.00 -5.96
CA LYS A 27 16.48 -18.33 -5.90
C LYS A 27 17.43 -18.47 -7.08
N LYS A 28 18.64 -18.93 -6.78
CA LYS A 28 19.66 -19.30 -7.76
C LYS A 28 19.56 -20.80 -7.99
N PHE A 29 19.68 -21.21 -9.24
CA PHE A 29 19.60 -22.59 -9.69
C PHE A 29 20.82 -22.91 -10.55
N THR A 30 21.28 -24.15 -10.48
CA THR A 30 22.45 -24.64 -11.21
C THR A 30 22.09 -25.26 -12.55
N SER A 31 20.81 -25.54 -12.78
CA SER A 31 20.29 -26.05 -14.06
C SER A 31 19.02 -25.32 -14.47
N GLU A 32 18.76 -25.31 -15.77
CA GLU A 32 17.53 -24.75 -16.33
C GLU A 32 16.31 -25.62 -15.98
N ASP A 33 16.50 -26.93 -15.81
CA ASP A 33 15.45 -27.86 -15.38
C ASP A 33 14.98 -27.57 -13.95
N ASP A 34 15.88 -27.23 -13.03
CA ASP A 34 15.52 -26.85 -11.66
C ASP A 34 14.73 -25.53 -11.64
N LEU A 35 15.10 -24.57 -12.50
CA LEU A 35 14.35 -23.32 -12.66
C LEU A 35 12.96 -23.59 -13.27
N ARG A 36 12.86 -24.47 -14.27
CA ARG A 36 11.58 -24.89 -14.84
C ARG A 36 10.70 -25.58 -13.80
N ALA A 37 11.25 -26.52 -13.03
CA ALA A 37 10.54 -27.18 -11.94
C ALA A 37 10.05 -26.17 -10.90
N HIS A 38 10.90 -25.20 -10.52
CA HIS A 38 10.51 -24.12 -9.63
C HIS A 38 9.34 -23.27 -10.16
N HIS A 39 9.32 -22.98 -11.47
CA HIS A 39 8.20 -22.29 -12.10
C HIS A 39 6.93 -23.14 -12.11
N MET A 40 7.06 -24.46 -12.28
CA MET A 40 5.95 -25.41 -12.28
C MET A 40 5.37 -25.66 -10.88
N GLU A 41 6.17 -25.54 -9.81
CA GLU A 41 5.68 -25.52 -8.41
C GLU A 41 4.84 -24.27 -8.12
N LYS A 42 5.05 -23.19 -8.87
CA LYS A 42 4.39 -21.89 -8.71
C LYS A 42 3.50 -21.59 -9.90
N GLN A 43 2.42 -22.35 -9.99
CA GLN A 43 1.49 -22.34 -11.13
C GLN A 43 0.70 -21.03 -11.28
N TYR A 44 0.59 -20.21 -10.23
CA TYR A 44 -0.23 -19.00 -10.23
C TYR A 44 0.63 -17.77 -10.44
N SER A 45 0.45 -17.07 -11.56
CA SER A 45 1.16 -15.82 -11.87
C SER A 45 0.37 -14.57 -11.46
N CYS A 46 1.08 -13.48 -11.18
CA CYS A 46 0.47 -12.16 -11.12
C CYS A 46 0.13 -11.67 -12.53
N LEU A 47 -1.03 -11.03 -12.69
CA LEU A 47 -1.45 -10.42 -13.97
C LEU A 47 -0.74 -9.09 -14.28
N TYR A 48 -0.01 -8.53 -13.31
CA TYR A 48 0.55 -7.18 -13.38
C TYR A 48 2.07 -7.14 -13.16
N CYS A 49 2.70 -8.27 -12.86
CA CYS A 49 4.15 -8.39 -12.74
C CYS A 49 4.61 -9.84 -12.94
N PRO A 50 5.92 -10.10 -13.09
CA PRO A 50 6.46 -11.46 -13.33
C PRO A 50 6.36 -12.44 -12.14
N ASN A 51 5.78 -12.02 -11.01
CA ASN A 51 5.77 -12.83 -9.78
C ASN A 51 4.89 -14.08 -9.91
N ARG A 52 5.36 -15.18 -9.32
CA ARG A 52 4.65 -16.46 -9.27
C ARG A 52 4.47 -16.98 -7.85
N PHE A 53 3.35 -17.65 -7.61
CA PHE A 53 2.85 -18.10 -6.31
C PHE A 53 2.42 -19.57 -6.35
N LYS A 54 2.50 -20.25 -5.20
CA LYS A 54 2.16 -21.68 -5.08
C LYS A 54 0.64 -21.93 -5.10
N ASN A 55 -0.16 -20.91 -4.79
CA ASN A 55 -1.62 -21.03 -4.80
C ASN A 55 -2.29 -19.72 -5.23
N LYS A 56 -3.56 -19.84 -5.63
CA LYS A 56 -4.40 -18.73 -6.11
C LYS A 56 -4.54 -17.63 -5.06
N ASN A 57 -4.84 -17.98 -3.80
CA ASN A 57 -5.05 -17.00 -2.73
C ASN A 57 -3.82 -16.09 -2.51
N GLU A 58 -2.61 -16.63 -2.63
CA GLU A 58 -1.39 -15.82 -2.50
C GLU A 58 -1.21 -14.86 -3.67
N ALA A 59 -1.49 -15.32 -4.90
CA ALA A 59 -1.47 -14.47 -6.10
C ALA A 59 -2.53 -13.36 -6.02
N GLU A 60 -3.77 -13.69 -5.63
CA GLU A 60 -4.85 -12.72 -5.46
C GLU A 60 -4.54 -11.71 -4.35
N ARG A 61 -4.05 -12.15 -3.19
CA ARG A 61 -3.64 -11.25 -2.12
C ARG A 61 -2.53 -10.30 -2.59
N HIS A 62 -1.57 -10.82 -3.36
CA HIS A 62 -0.51 -10.01 -3.94
C HIS A 62 -1.06 -8.98 -4.93
N GLN A 63 -1.92 -9.40 -5.86
CA GLN A 63 -2.58 -8.51 -6.82
C GLN A 63 -3.39 -7.42 -6.11
N ASN A 64 -4.25 -7.79 -5.17
CA ASN A 64 -5.08 -6.87 -4.38
C ASN A 64 -4.27 -5.86 -3.57
N SER A 65 -3.16 -6.28 -2.96
CA SER A 65 -2.36 -5.41 -2.08
C SER A 65 -1.39 -4.51 -2.83
N LEU A 66 -0.88 -4.92 -4.00
CA LEU A 66 0.18 -4.20 -4.69
C LEU A 66 -0.23 -3.57 -6.01
N HIS A 67 -1.20 -4.16 -6.72
CA HIS A 67 -1.58 -3.75 -8.08
C HIS A 67 -3.00 -3.19 -8.11
N LEU A 68 -3.98 -3.97 -7.69
CA LEU A 68 -5.40 -3.62 -7.65
C LEU A 68 -5.75 -2.78 -6.43
N ARG A 69 -4.89 -1.83 -6.04
CA ARG A 69 -5.11 -0.95 -4.89
C ARG A 69 -6.28 -0.01 -5.22
N ARG A 70 -7.50 -0.50 -5.03
CA ARG A 70 -8.73 0.19 -5.47
C ARG A 70 -8.90 1.53 -4.77
N HIS A 71 -8.41 1.64 -3.54
CA HIS A 71 -8.51 2.86 -2.77
C HIS A 71 -7.12 3.37 -2.37
N SER A 72 -6.99 4.69 -2.36
CA SER A 72 -5.90 5.40 -1.72
C SER A 72 -6.45 6.36 -0.67
N TRP A 73 -5.65 6.61 0.37
CA TRP A 73 -5.93 7.57 1.43
C TRP A 73 -4.90 8.69 1.38
N SER A 74 -5.35 9.92 1.55
CA SER A 74 -4.49 11.09 1.54
C SER A 74 -5.12 12.25 2.31
N CYS A 75 -4.30 13.02 3.03
CA CYS A 75 -4.73 14.28 3.65
C CYS A 75 -5.10 15.36 2.63
N ALA A 76 -4.80 15.19 1.33
CA ALA A 76 -5.26 16.10 0.27
C ALA A 76 -6.79 16.18 0.16
N ALA A 77 -7.50 15.16 0.62
CA ALA A 77 -8.96 15.19 0.70
C ALA A 77 -9.48 16.16 1.77
N LEU A 78 -8.64 16.55 2.73
CA LEU A 78 -8.96 17.53 3.77
C LEU A 78 -8.49 18.91 3.32
N ASN A 79 -9.21 19.48 2.36
CA ASN A 79 -8.86 20.76 1.73
C ASN A 79 -9.30 21.99 2.53
N THR A 80 -10.32 21.84 3.40
CA THR A 80 -10.80 22.88 4.32
C THR A 80 -10.88 22.34 5.73
N ILE A 81 -10.83 23.23 6.72
CA ILE A 81 -10.95 22.88 8.15
C ILE A 81 -12.28 22.17 8.43
N GLU A 82 -13.36 22.55 7.75
CA GLU A 82 -14.70 21.95 7.88
C GLU A 82 -14.68 20.43 7.67
N THR A 83 -13.91 19.96 6.67
CA THR A 83 -13.83 18.53 6.34
C THR A 83 -13.17 17.67 7.41
N ALA A 84 -12.48 18.29 8.38
CA ALA A 84 -11.90 17.61 9.53
C ALA A 84 -12.93 17.34 10.65
N PHE A 85 -14.15 17.89 10.55
CA PHE A 85 -15.20 17.72 11.54
C PHE A 85 -16.39 16.97 10.95
N HIS A 86 -17.06 16.19 11.80
CA HIS A 86 -18.23 15.41 11.42
C HIS A 86 -19.33 15.59 12.46
N THR A 87 -20.58 15.68 12.02
CA THR A 87 -21.72 15.77 12.95
C THR A 87 -21.75 14.56 13.87
N SER A 88 -21.82 14.82 15.19
CA SER A 88 -21.80 13.76 16.18
C SER A 88 -23.12 12.94 16.09
N PRO A 89 -23.03 11.61 15.94
CA PRO A 89 -24.23 10.76 15.82
C PRO A 89 -24.98 10.61 17.14
N THR A 90 -24.37 11.00 18.27
CA THR A 90 -24.96 10.85 19.61
C THR A 90 -25.65 12.10 20.10
N THR A 91 -25.37 13.27 19.53
CA THR A 91 -25.88 14.55 20.03
C THR A 91 -26.97 15.17 19.16
N ASN A 92 -27.49 14.41 18.18
CA ASN A 92 -28.51 14.87 17.23
C ASN A 92 -28.17 16.22 16.58
N GLY A 93 -26.88 16.44 16.27
CA GLY A 93 -26.40 17.67 15.65
C GLY A 93 -26.07 18.82 16.62
N ALA A 94 -26.19 18.63 17.93
CA ALA A 94 -25.78 19.65 18.90
C ALA A 94 -24.26 19.86 18.96
N THR A 95 -23.48 18.86 18.56
CA THR A 95 -22.01 18.93 18.48
C THR A 95 -21.49 18.31 17.18
N ASP A 96 -20.33 18.79 16.75
CA ASP A 96 -19.48 18.12 15.76
C ASP A 96 -18.25 17.52 16.44
N THR A 97 -17.79 16.40 15.93
CA THR A 97 -16.62 15.67 16.42
C THR A 97 -15.43 15.91 15.51
N CYS A 98 -14.26 16.24 16.07
CA CYS A 98 -13.00 16.29 15.34
C CYS A 98 -12.58 14.89 14.87
N GLY A 99 -12.34 14.72 13.57
CA GLY A 99 -11.95 13.45 12.95
C GLY A 99 -10.57 12.95 13.37
N TYR A 100 -9.69 13.82 13.88
CA TYR A 100 -8.35 13.44 14.34
C TYR A 100 -8.35 12.90 15.77
N CYS A 101 -8.99 13.59 16.73
CA CYS A 101 -8.91 13.27 18.15
C CYS A 101 -10.21 12.77 18.79
N GLY A 102 -11.37 13.03 18.17
CA GLY A 102 -12.67 12.70 18.75
C GLY A 102 -13.25 13.75 19.68
N ASP A 103 -12.59 14.89 19.87
CA ASP A 103 -13.12 15.99 20.69
C ASP A 103 -14.41 16.55 20.09
N GLU A 104 -15.35 16.91 20.95
CA GLU A 104 -16.65 17.47 20.56
C GLU A 104 -16.63 18.99 20.64
N PHE A 105 -17.21 19.62 19.62
CA PHE A 105 -17.31 21.06 19.46
C PHE A 105 -18.79 21.43 19.32
N PRO A 106 -19.28 22.42 20.09
CA PRO A 106 -20.67 22.85 19.97
C PRO A 106 -21.05 23.34 18.57
N ASN A 107 -22.34 23.22 18.27
CA ASN A 107 -22.98 23.91 17.15
C ASN A 107 -23.87 25.05 17.69
N PRO A 108 -23.92 26.23 17.02
CA PRO A 108 -23.26 26.56 15.74
C PRO A 108 -21.72 26.64 15.86
N PRO A 109 -20.98 26.40 14.76
CA PRO A 109 -19.54 26.25 14.80
C PRO A 109 -18.82 27.56 15.11
N ASP A 110 -17.96 27.55 16.13
CA ASP A 110 -16.90 28.54 16.28
C ASP A 110 -15.69 28.11 15.42
N TRP A 111 -15.57 28.72 14.23
CA TRP A 111 -14.50 28.39 13.29
C TRP A 111 -13.11 28.88 13.73
N ASN A 112 -13.01 29.87 14.62
CA ASN A 112 -11.72 30.29 15.15
C ASN A 112 -11.20 29.23 16.12
N GLN A 113 -12.04 28.77 17.04
CA GLN A 113 -11.69 27.69 17.96
C GLN A 113 -11.32 26.39 17.21
N ARG A 114 -12.14 26.00 16.23
CA ARG A 114 -11.89 24.80 15.42
C ARG A 114 -10.61 24.92 14.60
N ARG A 115 -10.32 26.09 14.04
CA ARG A 115 -9.06 26.39 13.32
C ARG A 115 -7.86 26.26 14.25
N ASP A 116 -7.88 26.93 15.39
CA ASP A 116 -6.78 26.92 16.34
C ASP A 116 -6.50 25.51 16.84
N HIS A 117 -7.55 24.72 17.08
CA HIS A 117 -7.43 23.31 17.43
C HIS A 117 -6.73 22.48 16.34
N VAL A 118 -7.21 22.51 15.08
CA VAL A 118 -6.62 21.64 14.05
C VAL A 118 -5.23 22.09 13.61
N LEU A 119 -4.95 23.40 13.60
CA LEU A 119 -3.62 23.91 13.28
C LEU A 119 -2.64 23.65 14.44
N GLY A 120 -3.03 23.96 15.68
CA GLY A 120 -2.15 23.85 16.85
C GLY A 120 -1.93 22.41 17.32
N THR A 121 -3.00 21.60 17.39
CA THR A 121 -2.94 20.23 17.91
C THR A 121 -2.59 19.22 16.82
N HIS A 122 -3.17 19.39 15.63
CA HIS A 122 -3.11 18.40 14.57
C HIS A 122 -2.20 18.80 13.41
N LYS A 123 -1.56 19.98 13.46
CA LYS A 123 -0.66 20.47 12.39
C LYS A 123 -1.30 20.37 11.01
N PHE A 124 -2.58 20.75 10.94
CA PHE A 124 -3.38 20.65 9.74
C PHE A 124 -2.70 21.41 8.59
N GLY A 125 -2.55 20.76 7.43
CA GLY A 125 -1.89 21.33 6.25
C GLY A 125 -0.36 21.29 6.25
N GLU A 126 0.30 20.90 7.34
CA GLU A 126 1.79 20.85 7.39
C GLU A 126 2.39 19.55 6.83
N CYS A 127 1.57 18.53 6.60
CA CYS A 127 2.06 17.27 6.04
C CYS A 127 2.17 17.34 4.50
N ASN A 128 2.92 16.41 3.92
CA ASN A 128 2.91 16.23 2.47
C ASN A 128 1.54 15.68 2.01
N GLN A 129 0.63 16.56 1.64
CA GLN A 129 -0.71 16.20 1.17
C GLN A 129 -0.67 15.36 -0.12
N ALA A 130 0.37 15.46 -0.94
CA ALA A 130 0.52 14.60 -2.13
C ALA A 130 0.82 13.13 -1.77
N LYS A 131 1.17 12.84 -0.50
CA LYS A 131 1.45 11.49 -0.04
C LYS A 131 0.17 10.64 -0.06
N LYS A 132 0.19 9.58 -0.86
CA LYS A 132 -0.85 8.56 -0.90
C LYS A 132 -0.45 7.35 -0.06
N PHE A 133 -1.39 6.89 0.74
CA PHE A 133 -1.32 5.61 1.45
C PHE A 133 -2.27 4.65 0.75
N TYR A 134 -1.84 3.43 0.49
CA TYR A 134 -2.68 2.43 -0.16
C TYR A 134 -3.12 1.33 0.79
N ARG A 135 -2.95 1.59 2.09
CA ARG A 135 -3.35 0.74 3.19
C ARG A 135 -3.87 1.64 4.31
N ALA A 136 -5.08 1.36 4.76
CA ALA A 136 -5.77 2.09 5.81
C ALA A 136 -4.96 2.13 7.11
N ASP A 137 -4.30 1.03 7.50
CA ASP A 137 -3.47 0.98 8.70
C ASP A 137 -2.25 1.91 8.62
N HIS A 138 -1.61 2.00 7.46
CA HIS A 138 -0.50 2.96 7.26
C HIS A 138 -0.98 4.41 7.29
N PHE A 139 -2.19 4.68 6.78
CA PHE A 139 -2.80 6.00 6.87
C PHE A 139 -3.13 6.39 8.32
N ARG A 140 -3.76 5.49 9.09
CA ARG A 140 -4.00 5.69 10.53
C ARG A 140 -2.70 5.92 11.29
N GLN A 141 -1.64 5.19 10.96
CA GLN A 141 -0.32 5.42 11.54
C GLN A 141 0.19 6.83 11.22
N HIS A 142 0.02 7.30 9.99
CA HIS A 142 0.38 8.67 9.63
C HIS A 142 -0.41 9.72 10.42
N LEU A 143 -1.74 9.57 10.54
CA LEU A 143 -2.56 10.45 11.36
C LEU A 143 -2.06 10.51 12.80
N LYS A 144 -1.73 9.34 13.38
CA LYS A 144 -1.20 9.26 14.75
C LYS A 144 0.13 10.01 14.93
N HIS A 145 1.09 9.82 14.03
CA HIS A 145 2.45 10.34 14.22
C HIS A 145 2.67 11.75 13.65
N SER A 146 1.93 12.13 12.61
CA SER A 146 2.06 13.44 11.96
C SER A 146 1.02 14.44 12.42
N HIS A 147 -0.18 13.96 12.79
CA HIS A 147 -1.31 14.80 13.16
C HIS A 147 -1.77 14.57 14.60
N ALA A 148 -0.97 13.92 15.45
CA ALA A 148 -1.35 13.60 16.84
C ALA A 148 -2.75 12.93 16.95
N GLY A 149 -3.16 12.19 15.92
CA GLY A 149 -4.47 11.56 15.86
C GLY A 149 -4.60 10.42 16.87
N THR A 150 -5.78 10.27 17.43
CA THR A 150 -6.13 9.18 18.36
C THR A 150 -6.98 8.14 17.63
N SER A 151 -6.91 6.89 18.09
CA SER A 151 -7.73 5.81 17.54
C SER A 151 -9.12 5.82 18.20
N GLY A 152 -10.18 5.87 17.40
CA GLY A 152 -11.56 5.77 17.86
C GLY A 152 -12.55 5.63 16.71
N LYS A 153 -13.85 5.76 17.02
CA LYS A 153 -14.91 5.72 15.99
C LYS A 153 -14.78 6.87 14.99
N TRP A 154 -14.38 8.05 15.45
CA TRP A 154 -14.12 9.24 14.63
C TRP A 154 -13.03 9.01 13.57
N THR A 155 -11.99 8.24 13.88
CA THR A 155 -10.88 7.97 12.95
C THR A 155 -11.36 7.22 11.71
N ASN A 156 -12.39 6.36 11.83
CA ASN A 156 -12.97 5.67 10.67
C ASN A 156 -13.73 6.63 9.75
N MET A 157 -14.35 7.67 10.31
CA MET A 157 -15.01 8.72 9.54
C MET A 157 -13.98 9.55 8.77
N LEU A 158 -12.89 9.94 9.46
CA LEU A 158 -11.79 10.66 8.83
C LEU A 158 -11.11 9.83 7.74
N GLU A 159 -10.91 8.53 7.99
CA GLU A 159 -10.39 7.59 7.00
C GLU A 159 -11.29 7.51 5.76
N THR A 160 -12.60 7.40 5.94
CA THR A 160 -13.57 7.36 4.84
C THR A 160 -13.53 8.65 4.03
N THR A 161 -13.47 9.80 4.72
CA THR A 161 -13.37 11.13 4.08
C THR A 161 -12.10 11.26 3.25
N CYS A 162 -10.99 10.70 3.74
CA CYS A 162 -9.69 10.75 3.08
C CYS A 162 -9.51 9.72 1.96
N MET A 163 -10.47 8.83 1.75
CA MET A 163 -10.40 7.76 0.77
C MET A 163 -10.77 8.24 -0.64
N ARG A 164 -10.05 7.77 -1.65
CA ARG A 164 -10.33 8.02 -3.08
C ARG A 164 -10.16 6.73 -3.87
N ASP A 165 -11.03 6.53 -4.85
CA ASP A 165 -10.90 5.43 -5.81
C ASP A 165 -9.72 5.66 -6.75
N GLU A 166 -8.91 4.63 -6.96
CA GLU A 166 -7.82 4.61 -7.93
C GLU A 166 -8.22 3.78 -9.15
N PRO A 167 -7.84 4.23 -10.36
CA PRO A 167 -8.11 3.48 -11.58
C PRO A 167 -7.36 2.14 -11.56
N LEU A 168 -8.02 1.09 -12.05
CA LEU A 168 -7.41 -0.24 -12.10
C LEU A 168 -6.23 -0.23 -13.09
N PRO A 169 -5.07 -0.77 -12.72
CA PRO A 169 -3.96 -0.92 -13.65
C PRO A 169 -4.34 -1.89 -14.77
N GLN A 170 -3.81 -1.66 -15.97
CA GLN A 170 -3.95 -2.61 -17.06
C GLN A 170 -3.09 -3.85 -16.79
N PRO A 171 -3.58 -5.06 -17.06
CA PRO A 171 -2.77 -6.26 -16.99
C PRO A 171 -1.62 -6.17 -17.99
N MET A 172 -0.49 -6.80 -17.68
CA MET A 172 0.58 -6.94 -18.67
C MET A 172 0.03 -7.72 -19.86
N SER A 173 0.23 -7.19 -21.07
CA SER A 173 -0.03 -7.93 -22.31
C SER A 173 0.80 -9.22 -22.29
N MET A 174 0.12 -10.36 -22.37
CA MET A 174 0.78 -11.67 -22.52
C MET A 174 1.38 -11.85 -23.90
#